data_AF-A0A9E0DFU0-F1
#
_entry.id   AF-A0A9E0DFU0-F1
#
_cell.length_a   1.000
_cell.length_b   1.000
_cell.length_c   1.000
_cell.angle_alpha   90.00
_cell.angle_beta   90.00
_cell.angle_gamma   90.00
#
_symmetry.space_group_name_H-M   'P 1'
#
loop_
_entity.id
_entity.type
_entity.pdbx_description
1 polymer ?
#
loop_
_entity_poly.entity_id
_entity_poly.type
_entity_poly.pdbx_seq_one_letter_code
_entity_poly.pdbx_strand_id
1 'polypeptide(L)'
;MLNPTEVSSWIPDDQLVIVVAGRWAQPVALRHGLYICQDERSFRAARHIAIYADGQIRYLFEIMGPPFNHCNPENMPLLAGIKGYEFEAEAHQVMHLGNMREIGPIRNDLTSQSGRRIAFTQGQRYTSLSKILTAHTTTELIHP
;
A
#
# COMPACT_ATOMS: atom_id res chain seq x y z
N MET A 1 -24.77 -11.95 -1.54
CA MET A 1 -23.64 -11.07 -1.90
C MET A 1 -23.38 -10.18 -0.70
N LEU A 2 -22.15 -10.15 -0.18
CA LEU A 2 -21.81 -9.26 0.95
C LEU A 2 -21.69 -7.84 0.40
N ASN A 3 -22.28 -6.87 1.10
CA ASN A 3 -22.05 -5.46 0.80
C ASN A 3 -20.63 -5.09 1.26
N PRO A 4 -19.95 -4.13 0.59
CA PRO A 4 -18.72 -3.58 1.09
C PRO A 4 -18.89 -3.07 2.52
N THR A 5 -17.95 -3.40 3.39
CA THR A 5 -18.00 -3.00 4.80
C THR A 5 -16.79 -2.18 5.15
N GLU A 6 -17.00 -0.98 5.68
CA GLU A 6 -15.91 -0.13 6.21
C GLU A 6 -15.20 -0.84 7.37
N VAL A 7 -13.88 -0.72 7.40
CA VAL A 7 -13.07 -1.08 8.57
C VAL A 7 -13.29 0.00 9.63
N SER A 8 -14.35 -0.15 10.42
CA SER A 8 -14.84 0.85 11.39
C SER A 8 -13.85 1.24 12.48
N SER A 9 -12.82 0.42 12.72
CA SER A 9 -11.73 0.70 13.66
C SER A 9 -10.61 1.57 13.08
N TRP A 10 -10.75 2.06 11.84
CA TRP A 10 -9.74 2.86 11.17
C TRP A 10 -9.66 4.30 11.71
N ILE A 11 -8.85 4.49 12.74
CA ILE A 11 -8.48 5.81 13.26
C ILE A 11 -7.02 6.06 12.83
N PRO A 12 -6.77 6.78 11.72
CA PRO A 12 -5.43 6.84 11.12
C PRO A 12 -4.45 7.67 11.94
N ASP A 13 -3.23 7.16 12.10
CA ASP A 13 -2.08 7.94 12.58
C ASP A 13 -1.47 8.75 11.40
N ASP A 14 -1.40 10.06 11.59
CA ASP A 14 -0.92 11.05 10.62
C ASP A 14 0.58 10.92 10.34
N GLN A 15 1.34 10.40 11.30
CA GLN A 15 2.77 10.21 11.17
C GLN A 15 3.13 8.81 10.65
N LEU A 16 2.17 7.90 10.58
CA LEU A 16 2.39 6.54 10.11
C LEU A 16 2.25 6.45 8.59
N VAL A 17 3.16 5.70 7.97
CA VAL A 17 3.10 5.35 6.56
C VAL A 17 3.12 3.83 6.44
N ILE A 18 2.14 3.26 5.73
CA ILE A 18 2.12 1.85 5.34
C ILE A 18 2.98 1.69 4.09
N VAL A 19 3.90 0.74 4.07
CA VAL A 19 4.64 0.37 2.86
C VAL A 19 4.21 -1.03 2.43
N VAL A 20 3.59 -1.10 1.26
CA VAL A 20 3.06 -2.35 0.69
C VAL A 20 3.88 -2.77 -0.53
N ALA A 21 4.07 -4.07 -0.72
CA ALA A 21 4.73 -4.57 -1.92
C ALA A 21 3.69 -4.85 -2.99
N GLY A 22 3.95 -4.37 -4.21
CA GLY A 22 3.08 -4.68 -5.32
C GLY A 22 3.52 -3.98 -6.60
N ARG A 23 4.20 -4.74 -7.47
CA ARG A 23 4.54 -4.28 -8.82
C ARG A 23 3.28 -3.88 -9.60
N TRP A 24 2.18 -4.61 -9.42
CA TRP A 24 0.88 -4.30 -10.00
C TRP A 24 0.10 -3.23 -9.24
N ALA A 25 0.28 -3.16 -7.92
CA ALA A 25 -0.42 -2.19 -7.06
C ALA A 25 -0.04 -0.74 -7.42
N GLN A 26 1.22 -0.46 -7.76
CA GLN A 26 1.63 0.91 -8.09
C GLN A 26 0.92 1.48 -9.34
N PRO A 27 0.88 0.77 -10.48
CA PRO A 27 0.07 1.20 -11.62
C PRO A 27 -1.43 1.31 -11.32
N VAL A 28 -1.99 0.54 -10.39
CA VAL A 28 -3.39 0.65 -9.97
C VAL A 28 -3.62 1.93 -9.15
N ALA A 29 -2.75 2.19 -8.17
CA ALA A 29 -2.80 3.41 -7.37
C ALA A 29 -2.69 4.67 -8.24
N LEU A 30 -1.75 4.69 -9.18
CA LEU A 30 -1.53 5.84 -10.07
C LEU A 30 -2.68 6.09 -11.05
N ARG A 31 -3.33 5.02 -11.57
CA ARG A 31 -4.36 5.16 -12.62
C ARG A 31 -5.78 5.24 -12.08
N HIS A 32 -6.05 4.60 -10.95
CA HIS A 32 -7.39 4.44 -10.41
C HIS A 32 -7.55 5.03 -9.01
N GLY A 33 -6.47 5.51 -8.37
CA GLY A 33 -6.54 6.03 -7.01
C GLY A 33 -6.94 4.95 -6.00
N LEU A 34 -6.51 3.70 -6.21
CA LEU A 34 -6.84 2.58 -5.34
C LEU A 34 -5.60 1.78 -4.93
N TYR A 35 -5.62 1.27 -3.70
CA TYR A 35 -4.85 0.11 -3.32
C TYR A 35 -5.80 -1.06 -3.03
N ILE A 36 -5.45 -2.25 -3.54
CA ILE A 36 -6.29 -3.44 -3.50
C ILE A 36 -5.44 -4.59 -2.98
N CYS A 37 -5.97 -5.34 -2.02
CA CYS A 37 -5.28 -6.47 -1.43
C CYS A 37 -6.25 -7.58 -0.99
N GLN A 38 -5.68 -8.66 -0.45
CA GLN A 38 -6.42 -9.76 0.18
C GLN A 38 -7.51 -9.22 1.12
N ASP A 39 -8.71 -9.80 1.06
CA ASP A 39 -9.82 -9.38 1.91
C ASP A 39 -9.47 -9.47 3.40
N GLU A 40 -10.10 -8.61 4.20
CA GLU A 40 -9.94 -8.54 5.66
C GLU A 40 -8.49 -8.43 6.16
N ARG A 41 -7.56 -8.01 5.30
CA ARG A 41 -6.15 -7.86 5.68
C ARG A 41 -6.01 -6.84 6.79
N SER A 42 -5.34 -7.24 7.87
CA SER A 42 -5.09 -6.35 9.00
C SER A 42 -3.92 -5.40 8.73
N PHE A 43 -4.18 -4.11 8.96
CA PHE A 43 -3.21 -3.02 8.93
C PHE A 43 -3.32 -2.19 10.21
N ARG A 44 -2.22 -1.58 10.63
CA ARG A 44 -2.27 -0.45 11.56
C ARG A 44 -2.82 0.75 10.79
N ALA A 45 -3.82 1.41 11.35
CA ALA A 45 -4.44 2.56 10.72
C ALA A 45 -3.42 3.69 10.53
N ALA A 46 -3.26 4.12 9.28
CA ALA A 46 -2.28 5.13 8.88
C ALA A 46 -2.95 6.11 7.92
N ARG A 47 -2.51 7.37 7.95
CA ARG A 47 -2.98 8.34 6.96
C ARG A 47 -2.32 8.18 5.60
N HIS A 48 -1.15 7.54 5.56
CA HIS A 48 -0.34 7.49 4.35
C HIS A 48 0.00 6.06 3.93
N ILE A 49 0.16 5.86 2.63
CA ILE A 49 0.62 4.61 2.04
C ILE A 49 1.62 4.87 0.91
N ALA A 50 2.65 4.04 0.85
CA ALA A 50 3.63 4.01 -0.21
C ALA A 50 3.75 2.59 -0.77
N ILE A 51 4.08 2.49 -2.05
CA ILE A 51 4.16 1.20 -2.75
C ILE A 51 5.62 0.92 -3.08
N TYR A 52 6.12 -0.20 -2.55
CA TYR A 52 7.40 -0.79 -2.92
C TYR A 52 7.22 -1.63 -4.20
N ALA A 53 7.88 -1.21 -5.27
CA ALA A 53 7.84 -1.88 -6.56
C ALA A 53 9.21 -1.80 -7.24
N ASP A 54 9.63 -2.87 -7.90
CA ASP A 54 10.86 -2.93 -8.70
C ASP A 54 12.11 -2.41 -7.96
N GLY A 55 12.25 -2.77 -6.68
CA GLY A 55 13.44 -2.44 -5.89
C GLY A 55 13.47 -1.01 -5.35
N GLN A 56 12.36 -0.29 -5.33
CA GLN A 56 12.30 1.11 -4.91
C GLN A 56 10.92 1.50 -4.37
N ILE A 57 10.86 2.65 -3.70
CA ILE A 57 9.63 3.37 -3.35
C ILE A 57 9.69 4.72 -4.05
N ARG A 58 8.62 5.12 -4.74
CA ARG A 58 8.59 6.37 -5.53
C ARG A 58 7.50 7.34 -5.12
N TYR A 59 6.33 6.81 -4.77
CA TYR A 59 5.13 7.61 -4.56
C TYR A 59 4.58 7.38 -3.16
N LEU A 60 4.08 8.45 -2.58
CA LEU A 60 3.31 8.49 -1.34
C LEU A 60 1.88 8.94 -1.70
N PHE A 61 0.89 8.30 -1.08
CA PHE A 61 -0.51 8.64 -1.22
C PHE A 61 -1.13 8.83 0.17
N GLU A 62 -2.18 9.64 0.25
CA GLU A 62 -3.07 9.64 1.40
C GLU A 62 -4.13 8.56 1.24
N ILE A 63 -4.46 7.87 2.34
CA ILE A 63 -5.60 6.96 2.41
C ILE A 63 -6.85 7.80 2.72
N MET A 64 -7.77 7.84 1.76
CA MET A 64 -8.97 8.66 1.80
C MET A 64 -10.08 7.93 2.56
N GLY A 65 -10.12 8.10 3.88
CA GLY A 65 -11.13 7.44 4.73
C GLY A 65 -10.77 6.00 5.12
N PRO A 66 -11.72 5.25 5.72
CA PRO A 66 -11.49 3.86 6.10
C PRO A 66 -11.35 2.95 4.86
N PRO A 67 -10.55 1.86 4.93
CA PRO A 67 -10.61 0.78 3.96
C PRO A 67 -11.97 0.08 3.96
N PHE A 68 -12.30 -0.59 2.85
CA PHE A 68 -13.52 -1.38 2.69
C PHE A 68 -13.17 -2.84 2.46
N ASN A 69 -13.73 -3.75 3.25
CA ASN A 69 -13.69 -5.20 3.01
C ASN A 69 -14.81 -5.62 2.07
N HIS A 70 -14.77 -6.88 1.63
CA HIS A 70 -15.83 -7.52 0.84
C HIS A 70 -16.07 -6.90 -0.54
N CYS A 71 -15.07 -6.20 -1.09
CA CYS A 71 -15.22 -5.53 -2.38
C CYS A 71 -15.00 -6.52 -3.53
N ASN A 72 -15.88 -6.48 -4.53
CA ASN A 72 -15.76 -7.26 -5.76
C ASN A 72 -16.35 -6.46 -6.95
N PRO A 73 -16.18 -6.92 -8.21
CA PRO A 73 -16.73 -6.21 -9.37
C PRO A 73 -18.27 -6.03 -9.39
N GLU A 74 -19.03 -6.83 -8.64
CA GLU A 74 -20.49 -6.75 -8.61
C GLU A 74 -20.98 -5.63 -7.68
N ASN A 75 -20.29 -5.41 -6.55
CA ASN A 75 -20.64 -4.39 -5.57
C ASN A 75 -19.77 -3.12 -5.65
N MET A 76 -18.63 -3.19 -6.34
CA MET A 76 -17.76 -2.06 -6.65
C MET A 76 -17.36 -2.10 -8.14
N PRO A 77 -18.24 -1.65 -9.06
CA PRO A 77 -18.07 -1.84 -10.50
C PRO A 77 -16.77 -1.31 -11.10
N LEU A 78 -16.14 -0.33 -10.44
CA LEU A 78 -14.85 0.22 -10.87
C LEU A 78 -13.74 -0.87 -10.90
N LEU A 79 -13.87 -1.94 -10.10
CA LEU A 79 -12.93 -3.05 -10.06
C LEU A 79 -12.93 -3.88 -11.35
N ALA A 80 -14.05 -3.96 -12.07
CA ALA A 80 -14.20 -4.78 -13.28
C ALA A 80 -13.22 -4.41 -14.42
N GLY A 81 -12.73 -3.17 -14.43
CA GLY A 81 -11.82 -2.65 -15.47
C GLY A 81 -10.33 -2.68 -15.10
N ILE A 82 -9.98 -3.09 -13.88
CA ILE A 82 -8.60 -3.00 -13.39
C ILE A 82 -7.82 -4.25 -13.83
N LYS A 83 -6.87 -4.05 -14.76
CA LYS A 83 -6.00 -5.13 -15.26
C LYS A 83 -4.80 -5.35 -14.34
N GLY A 84 -4.36 -6.61 -14.21
CA GLY A 84 -3.17 -6.98 -13.43
C GLY A 84 -3.47 -7.37 -11.98
N TYR A 85 -4.75 -7.36 -11.60
CA TYR A 85 -5.27 -8.06 -10.45
C TYR A 85 -6.32 -9.03 -11.00
N GLU A 86 -6.13 -10.34 -10.83
CA GLU A 86 -7.16 -11.31 -11.18
C GLU A 86 -8.21 -11.23 -10.08
N PHE A 87 -9.22 -10.40 -10.30
CA PHE A 87 -10.46 -10.44 -9.54
C PHE A 87 -11.20 -11.70 -9.99
N GLU A 88 -10.81 -12.86 -9.46
CA GLU A 88 -11.74 -13.99 -9.42
C GLU A 88 -12.97 -13.59 -8.59
N ALA A 89 -13.96 -14.48 -8.45
CA ALA A 89 -15.17 -14.23 -7.66
C ALA A 89 -14.91 -13.99 -6.15
N GLU A 90 -13.65 -13.80 -5.75
CA GLU A 90 -13.21 -13.55 -4.40
C GLU A 90 -13.29 -12.06 -4.05
N ALA A 91 -13.68 -11.80 -2.81
CA ALA A 91 -13.72 -10.47 -2.24
C ALA A 91 -12.31 -9.94 -1.94
N HIS A 92 -12.20 -8.61 -1.84
CA HIS A 92 -10.95 -7.89 -1.62
C HIS A 92 -11.14 -6.76 -0.61
N GLN A 93 -10.04 -6.38 0.04
CA GLN A 93 -9.97 -5.12 0.78
C GLN A 93 -9.45 -4.01 -0.13
N VAL A 94 -10.16 -2.88 -0.17
CA VAL A 94 -9.86 -1.72 -1.02
C VAL A 94 -9.62 -0.48 -0.16
N MET A 95 -8.57 0.26 -0.48
CA MET A 95 -8.28 1.58 0.07
C MET A 95 -8.39 2.62 -1.05
N HIS A 96 -9.15 3.68 -0.83
CA HIS A 96 -9.15 4.84 -1.70
C HIS A 96 -7.91 5.69 -1.45
N LEU A 97 -7.25 6.12 -2.52
CA LEU A 97 -6.00 6.87 -2.46
C LEU A 97 -6.15 8.24 -3.11
N GLY A 98 -5.55 9.25 -2.48
CA GLY A 98 -5.54 10.63 -2.95
C GLY A 98 -4.21 11.33 -2.69
N ASN A 99 -4.14 12.62 -3.03
CA ASN A 99 -3.03 13.51 -2.70
C ASN A 99 -1.63 12.91 -2.98
N MET A 100 -1.48 12.34 -4.19
CA MET A 100 -0.24 11.68 -4.61
C MET A 100 0.94 12.65 -4.61
N ARG A 101 2.06 12.20 -4.04
CA ARG A 101 3.35 12.89 -4.07
C ARG A 101 4.45 11.96 -4.55
N GLU A 102 5.29 12.44 -5.46
CA GLU A 102 6.57 11.81 -5.77
C GLU A 102 7.60 12.16 -4.69
N ILE A 103 8.18 11.15 -4.05
CA ILE A 103 9.07 11.25 -2.89
C ILE A 103 10.42 10.54 -3.10
N GLY A 104 10.59 9.86 -4.23
CA GLY A 104 11.72 8.97 -4.49
C GLY A 104 12.42 9.23 -5.82
N PRO A 105 13.25 8.28 -6.29
CA PRO A 105 13.30 6.90 -5.83
C PRO A 105 14.08 6.71 -4.53
N ILE A 106 13.43 6.14 -3.52
CA ILE A 106 14.08 5.52 -2.36
C ILE A 106 14.52 4.13 -2.78
N ARG A 107 15.82 3.89 -2.89
CA ARG A 107 16.37 2.66 -3.48
C ARG A 107 16.51 1.56 -2.43
N ASN A 108 16.18 0.33 -2.81
CA ASN A 108 16.40 -0.81 -1.95
C ASN A 108 17.89 -1.10 -1.80
N ASP A 109 18.37 -1.02 -0.56
CA ASP A 109 19.73 -1.34 -0.14
C ASP A 109 19.81 -2.54 0.82
N LEU A 110 18.67 -3.14 1.19
CA LEU A 110 18.62 -4.22 2.18
C LEU A 110 19.14 -5.55 1.63
N THR A 111 19.86 -6.27 2.48
CA THR A 111 20.39 -7.61 2.23
C THR A 111 20.10 -8.54 3.41
N SER A 112 19.87 -9.82 3.13
CA SER A 112 19.84 -10.88 4.13
C SER A 112 21.22 -11.08 4.77
N GLN A 113 21.29 -11.89 5.83
CA GLN A 113 22.56 -12.33 6.44
C GLN A 113 23.52 -12.99 5.43
N SER A 114 22.98 -13.64 4.39
CA SER A 114 23.74 -14.26 3.30
C SER A 114 24.14 -13.29 2.18
N GLY A 115 23.87 -11.99 2.32
CA GLY A 115 24.18 -10.96 1.32
C GLY A 115 23.20 -10.86 0.16
N ARG A 116 22.12 -11.66 0.13
CA ARG A 116 21.10 -11.58 -0.93
C ARG A 116 20.19 -10.38 -0.71
N ARG A 117 19.90 -9.62 -1.78
CA ARG A 117 18.87 -8.55 -1.72
C ARG A 117 17.53 -9.07 -1.22
N ILE A 118 16.93 -8.37 -0.26
CA ILE A 118 15.59 -8.65 0.28
C ILE A 118 14.67 -7.45 0.07
N ALA A 119 13.37 -7.69 -0.09
CA ALA A 119 12.42 -6.59 -0.22
C ALA A 119 12.26 -5.85 1.12
N PHE A 120 12.09 -4.53 1.10
CA PHE A 120 11.77 -3.76 2.32
C PHE A 120 10.57 -4.34 3.08
N THR A 121 9.58 -4.82 2.32
CA THR A 121 8.35 -5.36 2.90
C THR A 121 8.51 -6.73 3.56
N GLN A 122 9.70 -7.34 3.46
CA GLN A 122 10.03 -8.64 4.04
C GLN A 122 10.52 -8.45 5.48
N GLY A 123 9.55 -8.28 6.40
CA GLY A 123 9.82 -8.08 7.84
C GLY A 123 9.47 -6.68 8.34
N GLN A 124 9.33 -5.70 7.44
CA GLN A 124 8.88 -4.35 7.76
C GLN A 124 7.67 -3.99 6.89
N ARG A 125 6.72 -3.22 7.40
CA ARG A 125 5.57 -2.72 6.60
C ARG A 125 5.19 -1.27 6.91
N TYR A 126 5.95 -0.63 7.79
CA TYR A 126 5.62 0.69 8.29
C TYR A 126 6.87 1.55 8.38
N THR A 127 6.71 2.86 8.25
CA THR A 127 7.75 3.85 8.56
C THR A 127 7.05 5.14 9.01
N SER A 128 7.81 6.18 9.32
CA SER A 128 7.24 7.50 9.63
C SER A 128 7.16 8.38 8.38
N LEU A 129 6.20 9.31 8.39
CA LEU A 129 6.07 10.34 7.36
C LEU A 129 7.36 11.16 7.22
N SER A 130 7.97 11.53 8.34
CA SER A 130 9.23 12.29 8.33
C SER A 130 10.36 11.55 7.63
N LYS A 131 10.53 10.24 7.87
CA LYS A 131 11.57 9.42 7.24
C LYS A 131 11.32 9.23 5.76
N ILE A 132 10.09 8.90 5.37
CA ILE A 132 9.79 8.61 3.96
C ILE A 132 9.95 9.84 3.06
N LEU A 133 9.83 11.04 3.61
CA LEU A 133 9.99 12.29 2.87
C LEU A 133 11.45 12.70 2.66
N THR A 134 12.39 12.15 3.43
CA THR A 134 13.82 12.54 3.37
C THR A 134 14.74 11.40 2.97
N ALA A 135 14.28 10.16 3.04
CA ALA A 135 15.11 8.99 2.79
C ALA A 135 15.56 8.88 1.32
N HIS A 136 16.74 8.30 1.13
CA HIS A 136 17.26 7.91 -0.18
C HIS A 136 17.41 6.39 -0.32
N THR A 137 17.50 5.68 0.80
CA THR A 137 17.56 4.21 0.82
C THR A 137 16.57 3.59 1.81
N THR A 138 16.29 2.29 1.64
CA THR A 138 15.37 1.55 2.50
C THR A 138 15.88 1.33 3.92
N THR A 139 17.20 1.30 4.15
CA THR A 139 17.79 1.23 5.50
C THR A 139 17.37 2.43 6.35
N GLU A 140 17.31 3.62 5.77
CA GLU A 140 16.93 4.87 6.46
C GLU A 140 15.46 4.86 6.92
N LEU A 141 14.62 4.00 6.31
CA LEU A 141 13.21 3.85 6.67
C LEU A 141 12.98 2.94 7.88
N ILE A 142 13.97 2.13 8.28
CA ILE A 142 13.86 1.18 9.38
C ILE A 142 13.91 1.94 10.71
N HIS A 143 13.09 1.54 11.68
CA HIS A 143 13.20 1.99 13.06
C HIS A 143 14.20 1.09 13.82
N PRO A 144 15.06 1.66 14.68
CA PRO A 144 15.84 0.85 15.62
C PRO A 144 14.92 0.03 16.54
#